data_AF-A0A822GTW0-F1
#
_entry.id   AF-A0A822GTW0-F1
#
_cell.length_a   1.000
_cell.length_b   1.000
_cell.length_c   1.000
_cell.angle_alpha   90.00
_cell.angle_beta   90.00
_cell.angle_gamma   90.00
#
_symmetry.space_group_name_H-M   'P 1'
#
loop_
_entity.id
_entity.type
_entity.pdbx_description
1 polymer ?
#
loop_
_entity_poly.entity_id
_entity_poly.type
_entity_poly.pdbx_seq_one_letter_code
_entity_poly.pdbx_strand_id
1 'polypeptide(L)'
;MEHNSFPLILIVIRSHGSLELVNVIEGKNTPSEVLLNLIQSHESFEQQRLREVDGEIMREKRENLKKQQEDEYEQSLQADLAKERARQEEQNANEQESKARLPEEPSDTEKHITRLKIRLPNDEGILMRRFRINDTLQ
;
A
#
# COMPACT_ATOMS: atom_id res chain seq x y z
N MET A 1 -24.55 -54.46 -29.67
CA MET A 1 -24.13 -53.69 -28.48
C MET A 1 -23.06 -54.51 -27.78
N GLU A 2 -21.79 -54.20 -27.99
CA GLU A 2 -20.64 -55.04 -27.63
C GLU A 2 -20.56 -55.25 -26.11
N HIS A 3 -20.92 -56.45 -25.63
CA HIS A 3 -20.88 -56.84 -24.22
C HIS A 3 -19.47 -57.29 -23.76
N ASN A 4 -18.43 -57.06 -24.57
CA ASN A 4 -17.09 -57.66 -24.37
C ASN A 4 -16.04 -56.74 -23.72
N SER A 5 -16.42 -55.54 -23.28
CA SER A 5 -15.48 -54.58 -22.67
C SER A 5 -15.37 -54.68 -21.14
N PHE A 6 -16.24 -55.46 -20.50
CA PHE A 6 -16.18 -55.68 -19.05
C PHE A 6 -15.14 -56.76 -18.70
N PRO A 7 -14.48 -56.65 -17.52
CA PRO A 7 -14.64 -55.62 -16.48
C PRO A 7 -14.05 -54.25 -16.86
N LEU A 8 -14.59 -53.17 -16.30
CA LEU A 8 -14.06 -51.82 -16.46
C LEU A 8 -13.37 -51.37 -15.17
N ILE A 9 -12.19 -50.78 -15.31
CA ILE A 9 -11.49 -50.08 -14.22
C ILE A 9 -11.48 -48.59 -14.58
N LEU A 10 -12.05 -47.77 -13.70
CA LEU A 10 -12.14 -46.32 -13.86
C LEU A 10 -11.06 -45.68 -12.98
N ILE A 11 -10.18 -44.87 -13.58
CA ILE A 11 -9.21 -44.07 -12.85
C ILE A 11 -9.76 -42.66 -12.72
N VAL A 12 -10.08 -42.27 -11.49
CA VAL A 12 -10.66 -40.98 -11.16
C VAL A 12 -9.71 -40.22 -10.25
N ILE A 13 -9.48 -38.95 -10.57
CA ILE A 13 -8.66 -38.05 -9.78
C ILE A 13 -9.57 -36.97 -9.19
N ARG A 14 -9.28 -36.57 -7.95
CA ARG A 14 -9.96 -35.43 -7.33
C ARG A 14 -9.11 -34.18 -7.57
N SER A 15 -9.67 -33.23 -8.31
CA SER A 15 -9.06 -31.93 -8.65
C SER A 15 -10.00 -30.83 -8.20
N HIS A 16 -9.53 -29.84 -7.42
CA HIS A 16 -10.33 -28.69 -6.96
C HIS A 16 -11.74 -29.01 -6.39
N GLY A 17 -11.89 -30.17 -5.75
CA GLY A 17 -13.17 -30.62 -5.18
C GLY A 17 -14.12 -31.33 -6.16
N SER A 18 -13.80 -31.36 -7.46
CA SER A 18 -14.50 -32.19 -8.45
C SER A 18 -13.77 -33.52 -8.67
N LEU A 19 -14.56 -34.56 -8.98
CA LEU A 19 -14.05 -35.85 -9.43
C LEU A 19 -13.96 -35.84 -10.95
N GLU A 20 -12.76 -36.06 -11.48
CA GLU A 20 -12.48 -36.07 -12.91
C GLU A 20 -12.08 -37.49 -13.33
N LEU A 21 -12.76 -38.02 -14.35
CA LEU A 21 -12.41 -39.30 -14.94
C LEU A 21 -11.21 -39.11 -15.87
N VAL A 22 -10.08 -39.71 -15.52
CA VAL A 22 -8.81 -39.54 -16.24
C VAL A 22 -8.55 -40.69 -17.19
N ASN A 23 -8.93 -41.91 -16.82
CA ASN A 23 -8.75 -43.07 -17.69
C ASN A 23 -9.81 -44.15 -17.45
N VAL A 24 -10.07 -44.94 -18.49
CA VAL A 24 -10.96 -46.12 -18.46
C VAL A 24 -10.19 -47.29 -19.05
N ILE A 25 -10.00 -48.34 -18.27
CA ILE A 25 -9.33 -49.57 -18.68
C ILE A 25 -10.39 -50.64 -18.86
N GLU A 26 -10.37 -51.30 -20.00
CA GLU A 26 -11.33 -52.36 -20.35
C GLU A 26 -10.76 -53.76 -20.06
N GLY A 27 -11.65 -54.74 -19.94
CA GLY A 27 -11.29 -56.11 -19.60
C GLY A 27 -10.43 -56.81 -20.66
N LYS A 28 -10.39 -56.27 -21.88
CA LYS A 28 -9.57 -56.76 -22.99
C LYS A 28 -8.11 -56.32 -22.93
N ASN A 29 -7.75 -55.38 -22.04
CA ASN A 29 -6.39 -54.87 -21.92
C ASN A 29 -5.45 -55.91 -21.32
N THR A 30 -4.22 -55.97 -21.84
CA THR A 30 -3.18 -56.83 -21.27
C THR A 30 -2.69 -56.29 -19.91
N PRO A 31 -2.20 -57.14 -19.00
CA PRO A 31 -1.67 -56.67 -17.70
C PRO A 31 -0.62 -55.55 -17.83
N SER A 32 0.20 -55.60 -18.88
CA SER A 32 1.19 -54.57 -19.18
C SER A 32 0.55 -53.23 -19.57
N GLU A 33 -0.53 -53.24 -20.36
CA GLU A 33 -1.30 -52.03 -20.70
C GLU A 33 -1.98 -51.45 -19.47
N VAL A 34 -2.55 -52.30 -18.61
CA VAL A 34 -3.16 -51.87 -17.35
C VAL A 34 -2.11 -51.17 -16.48
N LEU A 35 -0.95 -51.79 -16.29
CA LEU A 35 0.13 -51.22 -15.50
C LEU A 35 0.64 -49.90 -16.09
N LEU A 36 0.83 -49.83 -17.41
CA LEU A 36 1.26 -48.62 -18.09
C LEU A 36 0.25 -47.47 -17.88
N ASN A 37 -1.04 -47.74 -18.05
CA ASN A 37 -2.10 -46.76 -17.83
C ASN A 37 -2.16 -46.26 -16.38
N LEU A 38 -1.92 -47.15 -15.41
CA LEU A 38 -1.82 -46.80 -13.99
C LEU A 38 -0.62 -45.90 -13.71
N ILE A 39 0.57 -46.26 -14.22
CA ILE A 39 1.79 -45.46 -14.06
C ILE A 39 1.60 -44.07 -14.66
N GLN A 40 1.11 -43.98 -15.90
CA GLN A 40 0.87 -42.71 -16.58
C GLN A 40 -0.15 -41.84 -15.84
N SER A 41 -1.24 -42.43 -15.34
CA SER A 41 -2.26 -41.68 -14.60
C SER A 41 -1.70 -41.18 -13.27
N HIS A 42 -0.87 -41.98 -12.60
CA HIS A 42 -0.21 -41.59 -11.35
C HIS A 42 0.83 -40.48 -11.57
N GLU A 43 1.69 -40.59 -12.58
CA GLU A 43 2.66 -39.54 -12.91
C GLU A 43 1.98 -38.22 -13.29
N SER A 44 0.91 -38.29 -14.07
CA SER A 44 0.10 -37.11 -14.42
C SER A 44 -0.51 -36.46 -13.17
N PHE A 45 -1.02 -37.26 -12.24
CA PHE A 45 -1.54 -36.78 -10.96
C PHE A 45 -0.47 -36.08 -10.11
N GLU A 46 0.70 -36.69 -9.97
CA GLU A 46 1.81 -36.11 -9.19
C GLU A 46 2.27 -34.78 -9.79
N GLN A 47 2.39 -34.70 -11.12
CA GLN A 47 2.72 -33.46 -11.80
C GLN A 47 1.66 -32.37 -11.61
N GLN A 48 0.39 -32.75 -11.69
CA GLN A 48 -0.72 -31.83 -11.44
C GLN A 48 -0.68 -31.31 -9.99
N ARG A 49 -0.54 -32.21 -9.01
CA ARG A 49 -0.47 -31.86 -7.58
C ARG A 49 0.69 -30.91 -7.29
N LEU A 50 1.87 -31.16 -7.87
CA LEU A 50 3.03 -30.27 -7.70
C LEU A 50 2.76 -28.88 -8.27
N ARG A 51 2.16 -28.78 -9.46
CA ARG A 51 1.80 -27.48 -10.07
C ARG A 51 0.77 -26.73 -9.24
N GLU A 52 -0.20 -27.42 -8.65
CA GLU A 52 -1.19 -26.83 -7.76
C GLU A 52 -0.53 -26.22 -6.52
N VAL A 53 0.34 -26.98 -5.84
CA VAL A 53 1.10 -26.51 -4.67
C VAL A 53 2.00 -25.32 -5.01
N ASP A 54 2.76 -25.41 -6.11
CA ASP A 54 3.62 -24.31 -6.55
C ASP A 54 2.79 -23.06 -6.89
N GLY A 55 1.62 -23.25 -7.52
CA GLY A 55 0.67 -22.19 -7.83
C GLY A 55 0.15 -21.50 -6.57
N GLU A 56 -0.19 -22.25 -5.53
CA GLU A 56 -0.62 -21.72 -4.23
C GLU A 56 0.51 -20.95 -3.55
N ILE A 57 1.73 -21.50 -3.48
CA ILE A 57 2.90 -20.83 -2.90
C ILE A 57 3.19 -19.50 -3.61
N MET A 58 3.11 -19.47 -4.94
CA MET A 58 3.34 -18.23 -5.71
C MET A 58 2.27 -17.17 -5.43
N ARG A 59 1.02 -17.57 -5.25
CA ARG A 59 -0.08 -16.65 -4.89
C ARG A 59 0.15 -16.07 -3.50
N GLU A 60 0.43 -16.92 -2.52
CA GLU A 60 0.68 -16.49 -1.14
C GLU A 60 1.87 -15.52 -1.06
N LYS A 61 2.99 -15.83 -1.74
CA LYS A 61 4.15 -14.92 -1.81
C LYS A 61 3.79 -13.56 -2.40
N ARG A 62 2.96 -13.53 -3.44
CA ARG A 62 2.53 -12.29 -4.08
C ARG A 62 1.63 -11.46 -3.17
N GLU A 63 0.70 -12.10 -2.47
CA GLU A 63 -0.19 -11.42 -1.52
C GLU A 63 0.58 -10.86 -0.33
N ASN A 64 1.50 -11.65 0.23
CA ASN A 64 2.36 -11.21 1.33
C ASN A 64 3.24 -10.03 0.94
N LEU A 65 3.84 -10.06 -0.26
CA LEU A 65 4.67 -8.95 -0.74
C LEU A 65 3.85 -7.66 -0.92
N LYS A 66 2.66 -7.75 -1.50
CA LYS A 66 1.76 -6.59 -1.64
C LYS A 66 1.40 -6.00 -0.29
N LYS A 67 1.05 -6.86 0.66
CA LYS A 67 0.69 -6.44 2.02
C LYS A 67 1.86 -5.74 2.71
N GLN A 68 3.08 -6.27 2.60
CA GLN A 68 4.28 -5.64 3.14
C GLN A 68 4.52 -4.25 2.54
N GLN A 69 4.38 -4.11 1.22
CA GLN A 69 4.54 -2.82 0.54
C GLN A 69 3.46 -1.81 0.95
N GLU A 70 2.23 -2.27 1.16
CA GLU A 70 1.13 -1.43 1.63
C GLU A 70 1.36 -0.96 3.07
N ASP A 71 1.80 -1.86 3.96
CA ASP A 71 2.15 -1.53 5.35
C ASP A 71 3.30 -0.52 5.42
N GLU A 72 4.36 -0.71 4.63
CA GLU A 72 5.51 0.23 4.56
C GLU A 72 5.10 1.58 3.98
N TYR A 73 4.24 1.59 2.96
CA TYR A 73 3.72 2.82 2.36
C TYR A 73 2.88 3.62 3.36
N GLU A 74 1.99 2.95 4.10
CA GLU A 74 1.17 3.61 5.12
C GLU A 74 2.02 4.21 6.23
N GLN A 75 3.03 3.47 6.71
CA GLN A 75 3.98 3.98 7.71
C GLN A 75 4.74 5.21 7.23
N SER A 76 5.22 5.20 5.98
CA SER A 76 5.89 6.36 5.38
C SER A 76 4.95 7.56 5.28
N LEU A 77 3.71 7.33 4.85
CA LEU A 77 2.71 8.39 4.73
C LEU A 77 2.38 9.02 6.09
N GLN A 78 2.23 8.20 7.13
CA GLN A 78 1.98 8.68 8.49
C GLN A 78 3.18 9.48 9.04
N ALA A 79 4.40 9.04 8.78
CA ALA A 79 5.61 9.75 9.18
C ALA A 79 5.73 11.12 8.49
N ASP A 80 5.45 11.18 7.19
CA ASP A 80 5.48 12.43 6.42
C ASP A 80 4.41 13.41 6.90
N LEU A 81 3.19 12.93 7.14
CA LEU A 81 2.11 13.75 7.71
C LEU A 81 2.45 14.27 9.11
N ALA A 82 3.02 13.44 9.97
CA ALA A 82 3.43 13.84 11.31
C ALA A 82 4.53 14.90 11.27
N LYS A 83 5.52 14.73 10.39
CA LYS A 83 6.61 15.69 10.20
C LYS A 83 6.11 17.03 9.68
N GLU A 84 5.17 17.01 8.74
CA GLU A 84 4.60 18.24 8.19
C GLU A 84 3.74 18.98 9.22
N ARG A 85 2.95 18.26 10.04
CA ARG A 85 2.21 18.86 11.16
C ARG A 85 3.16 19.50 12.18
N ALA A 86 4.21 18.80 12.59
CA ALA A 86 5.20 19.34 13.52
C ALA A 86 5.86 20.61 12.98
N ARG A 87 6.19 20.63 11.67
CA ARG A 87 6.74 21.82 11.01
C ARG A 87 5.76 22.99 11.00
N GLN A 88 4.48 22.73 10.73
CA GLN A 88 3.44 23.77 10.74
C GLN A 88 3.20 24.32 12.16
N GLU A 89 3.18 23.45 13.17
CA GLU A 89 3.06 23.87 14.58
C GLU A 89 4.25 24.75 15.01
N GLU A 90 5.47 24.37 14.64
CA GLU A 90 6.68 25.16 14.92
C GLU A 90 6.66 26.52 14.21
N GLN A 91 6.24 26.56 12.94
CA GLN A 91 6.06 27.82 12.21
C GLN A 91 5.02 28.72 12.87
N ASN A 92 3.86 28.17 13.22
CA ASN A 92 2.80 28.92 13.89
C ASN A 92 3.24 29.44 15.27
N ALA A 93 3.99 28.65 16.03
CA ALA A 93 4.55 29.07 17.32
C ALA A 93 5.56 30.21 17.15
N ASN A 94 6.47 30.11 16.19
CA ASN A 94 7.43 31.16 15.87
C ASN A 94 6.74 32.45 15.36
N GLU A 95 5.68 32.32 14.57
CA GLU A 95 4.85 33.45 14.14
C GLU A 95 4.13 34.12 15.32
N GLN A 96 3.60 33.34 16.26
CA GLN A 96 2.97 33.87 17.46
C GLN A 96 3.98 34.55 18.39
N GLU A 97 5.15 33.96 18.62
CA GLU A 97 6.22 34.59 19.40
C GLU A 97 6.70 35.89 18.74
N SER A 98 6.90 35.91 17.42
CA SER A 98 7.31 37.12 16.71
C SER A 98 6.22 38.20 16.74
N LYS A 99 4.94 37.84 16.63
CA LYS A 99 3.82 38.78 16.82
C LYS A 99 3.72 39.30 18.25
N ALA A 100 3.94 38.45 19.26
CA ALA A 100 3.89 38.85 20.67
C ALA A 100 5.08 39.72 21.10
N ARG A 101 6.24 39.57 20.45
CA ARG A 101 7.41 40.44 20.66
C ARG A 101 7.29 41.79 19.97
N LEU A 102 6.38 41.95 19.01
CA LEU A 102 6.14 43.24 18.37
C LEU A 102 5.23 44.09 19.28
N PRO A 103 5.64 45.31 19.66
CA PRO A 103 4.82 46.18 20.52
C PRO A 103 3.48 46.51 19.85
N GLU A 104 2.41 46.58 20.66
CA GLU A 104 1.06 46.90 20.17
C GLU A 104 1.05 48.24 19.43
N GLU A 105 0.46 48.26 18.23
CA GLU A 105 0.36 49.47 17.42
C GLU A 105 -0.56 50.49 18.13
N PRO A 106 -0.07 51.69 18.49
CA PRO A 106 -0.87 52.69 19.18
C PRO A 106 -2.00 53.23 18.28
N SER A 107 -3.16 53.44 18.90
CA SER A 107 -4.36 54.02 18.28
C SER A 107 -4.10 55.44 17.74
N ASP A 108 -4.83 55.84 16.69
CA ASP A 108 -4.72 57.15 16.00
C ASP A 108 -4.98 58.38 16.90
N THR A 109 -5.47 58.14 18.12
CA THR A 109 -5.92 59.18 19.06
C THR A 109 -4.89 59.55 20.13
N GLU A 110 -3.76 58.83 20.25
CA GLU A 110 -2.73 59.13 21.26
C GLU A 110 -1.77 60.26 20.80
N LYS A 111 -1.36 61.13 21.72
CA LYS A 111 -0.36 62.18 21.46
C LYS A 111 1.04 61.56 21.45
N HIS A 112 1.92 62.03 20.55
CA HIS A 112 3.32 61.57 20.37
C HIS A 112 3.51 60.22 19.66
N ILE A 113 2.90 60.05 18.48
CA ILE A 113 3.09 58.88 17.61
C ILE A 113 4.00 59.23 16.42
N THR A 114 4.94 58.34 16.10
CA THR A 114 5.76 58.41 14.88
C THR A 114 5.33 57.32 13.90
N ARG A 115 5.17 57.67 12.62
CA ARG A 115 4.78 56.74 11.54
C ARG A 115 6.02 56.29 10.78
N LEU A 116 6.35 55.00 10.85
CA LEU A 116 7.47 54.41 10.15
C LEU A 116 6.97 53.75 8.85
N LYS A 117 7.54 54.16 7.72
CA LYS A 117 7.17 53.67 6.38
C LYS A 117 8.34 52.85 5.82
N ILE A 118 8.20 51.52 5.81
CA ILE A 118 9.22 50.60 5.29
C ILE A 118 8.82 50.17 3.88
N ARG A 119 9.73 50.31 2.94
CA ARG A 119 9.56 49.80 1.57
C ARG A 119 10.25 48.44 1.49
N LEU A 120 9.49 47.37 1.31
CA LEU A 120 10.06 46.03 1.15
C LEU A 120 10.52 45.85 -0.31
N PRO A 121 11.63 45.12 -0.55
CA PRO A 121 12.17 44.90 -1.89
C PRO A 121 11.40 43.87 -2.75
N ASN A 122 10.43 43.14 -2.18
CA ASN A 122 9.79 41.98 -2.82
C ASN A 122 8.42 42.27 -3.51
N ASP A 123 8.20 43.49 -4.00
CA ASP A 123 6.97 43.93 -4.68
C ASP A 123 5.63 43.83 -3.90
N GLU A 124 5.66 43.44 -2.61
CA GLU A 124 4.49 43.43 -1.71
C GLU A 124 4.09 44.84 -1.16
N GLY A 125 4.65 45.90 -1.72
CA GLY A 125 4.27 47.28 -1.40
C GLY A 125 4.93 47.85 -0.14
N ILE A 126 4.25 48.84 0.46
CA ILE A 126 4.78 49.67 1.54
C ILE A 126 4.12 49.27 2.86
N LEU A 127 4.92 48.82 3.82
CA LEU A 127 4.46 48.55 5.18
C LEU A 127 4.49 49.85 6.00
N MET A 128 3.37 50.23 6.59
CA MET A 128 3.28 51.37 7.50
C MET A 128 2.96 50.88 8.91
N ARG A 129 3.86 51.15 9.87
CA ARG A 129 3.62 50.88 11.29
C ARG A 129 3.77 52.14 12.13
N ARG A 130 3.06 52.18 13.25
CA ARG A 130 3.03 53.30 14.20
C ARG A 130 3.77 52.88 15.47
N PHE A 131 4.58 53.77 16.02
CA PHE A 131 5.32 53.53 17.26
C PHE A 131 5.14 54.72 18.20
N ARG A 132 5.18 54.46 19.52
CA ARG A 132 5.18 55.51 20.55
C ARG A 132 6.56 56.18 20.56
N ILE A 133 6.61 57.48 20.85
CA ILE A 133 7.89 58.23 20.84
C ILE A 133 8.92 57.74 21.87
N ASN A 134 8.47 57.00 22.89
CA ASN A 134 9.30 56.42 23.95
C ASN A 134 9.71 54.97 23.68
N ASP A 135 9.26 54.34 22.59
CA ASP A 135 9.75 53.01 22.21
C ASP A 135 11.17 53.13 21.68
N THR A 136 12.13 52.63 22.45
CA THR A 136 13.51 52.47 22.02
C THR A 136 13.63 51.29 21.08
N LEU A 137 14.24 51.50 19.91
CA LEU A 137 14.68 50.42 19.03
C LEU A 137 15.75 49.59 19.77
N GLN A 138 15.42 48.35 20.13
CA GLN A 138 16.39 47.35 20.60
C GLN A 138 17.04 46.63 19.42
#